data_AF-A0A399IE17-F1
#
_entry.id   AF-A0A399IE17-F1
#
_cell.length_a   1.000
_cell.length_b   1.000
_cell.length_c   1.000
_cell.angle_alpha   90.00
_cell.angle_beta   90.00
_cell.angle_gamma   90.00
#
_symmetry.space_group_name_H-M   'P 1'
#
loop_
_entity.id
_entity.type
_entity.pdbx_description
1 polymer ?
#
loop_
_entity_poly.entity_id
_entity_poly.type
_entity_poly.pdbx_seq_one_letter_code
_entity_poly.pdbx_strand_id
1 'polypeptide(L)'
;MTKSKKLEKLYLDLGDWLDSSLVFFMDLIDEHGKPLALIQRSGDVELLVNDFVYFCVTKSCRSLYAIKFLIEKKFAEDALIILRSIYENYLSSTYVIHNPTALEYFIYNRIGLGVGILEHPITPKGKRDTRKVRNKNTEETSSLFLSISDLARGTGIAEDEELFSGLYNYLCQHTHSNMISSGSYRNDNNTCYTYSPHDNTLQARYYTTLVMALWAQSLLAFPMLPKELKPHIILMTQKAKKLLIRDINILSFSTVEELQTVIPARLSRFIT
;
A
#
# COMPACT_ATOMS: atom_id res chain seq x y z
N MET A 1 -17.02 9.62 -28.52
CA MET A 1 -16.23 10.42 -27.55
C MET A 1 -14.75 10.32 -27.91
N THR A 2 -14.03 11.43 -28.04
CA THR A 2 -12.59 11.44 -28.39
C THR A 2 -11.74 10.84 -27.25
N LYS A 3 -10.49 10.41 -27.53
CA LYS A 3 -9.56 9.87 -26.51
C LYS A 3 -9.39 10.84 -25.34
N SER A 4 -9.15 12.12 -25.65
CA SER A 4 -9.01 13.19 -24.64
C SER A 4 -10.25 13.30 -23.74
N LYS A 5 -11.47 13.33 -24.29
CA LYS A 5 -12.71 13.36 -23.48
C LYS A 5 -12.90 12.11 -22.60
N LYS A 6 -12.42 10.93 -23.05
CA LYS A 6 -12.42 9.71 -22.23
C LYS A 6 -11.46 9.80 -21.04
N LEU A 7 -10.25 10.32 -21.27
CA LEU A 7 -9.26 10.49 -20.21
C LEU A 7 -9.69 11.54 -19.19
N GLU A 8 -10.28 12.65 -19.63
CA GLU A 8 -10.84 13.67 -18.74
C GLU A 8 -11.99 13.11 -17.89
N LYS A 9 -12.92 12.37 -18.52
CA LYS A 9 -14.00 11.71 -17.79
C LYS A 9 -13.45 10.69 -16.78
N LEU A 10 -12.47 9.88 -17.17
CA LEU A 10 -11.83 8.92 -16.26
C LEU A 10 -11.18 9.65 -15.08
N TYR A 11 -10.46 10.74 -15.33
CA TYR A 11 -9.84 11.55 -14.28
C TYR A 11 -10.86 12.00 -13.23
N LEU A 12 -12.00 12.54 -13.68
CA LEU A 12 -13.09 12.99 -12.81
C LEU A 12 -13.72 11.82 -12.05
N ASP A 13 -14.11 10.75 -12.77
CA ASP A 13 -14.75 9.56 -12.18
C ASP A 13 -13.86 8.92 -11.08
N LEU A 14 -12.54 8.85 -11.30
CA LEU A 14 -11.59 8.35 -10.30
C LEU A 14 -11.48 9.27 -9.08
N GLY A 15 -11.55 10.60 -9.29
CA GLY A 15 -11.53 11.59 -8.21
C GLY A 15 -12.73 11.44 -7.29
N ASP A 16 -13.93 11.41 -7.87
CA ASP A 16 -15.19 11.26 -7.12
C ASP A 16 -15.22 9.94 -6.32
N TRP A 17 -14.71 8.87 -6.92
CA TRP A 17 -14.59 7.57 -6.25
C TRP A 17 -13.60 7.63 -5.08
N LEU A 18 -12.42 8.22 -5.27
CA LEU A 18 -11.41 8.37 -4.21
C LEU A 18 -11.96 9.17 -3.03
N ASP A 19 -12.65 10.27 -3.31
CA ASP A 19 -13.24 11.13 -2.28
C ASP A 19 -14.27 10.39 -1.43
N SER A 20 -15.21 9.72 -2.10
CA SER A 20 -16.25 8.95 -1.43
C SER A 20 -15.65 7.79 -0.61
N SER A 21 -14.65 7.12 -1.17
CA SER A 21 -14.00 5.99 -0.52
C SER A 21 -13.16 6.43 0.68
N LEU A 22 -12.52 7.60 0.61
CA LEU A 22 -11.71 8.13 1.70
C LEU A 22 -12.57 8.50 2.90
N VAL A 23 -13.71 9.15 2.67
CA VAL A 23 -14.68 9.46 3.74
C VAL A 23 -15.14 8.16 4.41
N PHE A 24 -15.54 7.15 3.63
CA PHE A 24 -15.94 5.86 4.17
C PHE A 24 -14.86 5.23 5.08
N PHE A 25 -13.58 5.27 4.67
CA PHE A 25 -12.52 4.72 5.49
C PHE A 25 -12.22 5.54 6.74
N MET A 26 -12.36 6.87 6.67
CA MET A 26 -12.23 7.72 7.85
C MET A 26 -13.30 7.37 8.88
N ASP A 27 -14.56 7.25 8.46
CA ASP A 27 -15.67 6.86 9.34
C ASP A 27 -15.44 5.46 9.93
N LEU A 28 -15.00 4.51 9.11
CA LEU A 28 -14.64 3.16 9.55
C LEU A 28 -13.55 3.17 10.63
N ILE A 29 -12.51 4.01 10.48
CA ILE A 29 -11.45 4.15 11.49
C ILE A 29 -12.00 4.77 12.77
N ASP A 30 -12.74 5.87 12.66
CA ASP A 30 -13.21 6.62 13.82
C ASP A 30 -14.20 5.80 14.67
N GLU A 31 -15.04 4.98 14.02
CA GLU A 31 -16.04 4.15 14.71
C GLU A 31 -15.44 2.82 15.24
N HIS A 32 -14.55 2.19 14.47
CA HIS A 32 -14.12 0.80 14.74
C HIS A 32 -12.62 0.61 14.97
N GLY A 33 -11.78 1.58 14.59
CA GLY A 33 -10.31 1.51 14.63
C GLY A 33 -9.69 1.65 16.02
N LYS A 34 -10.12 0.80 16.96
CA LYS A 34 -9.66 0.82 18.35
C LYS A 34 -8.45 -0.09 18.54
N PRO A 35 -7.40 0.35 19.26
CA PRO A 35 -6.27 -0.50 19.62
C PRO A 35 -6.64 -1.40 20.81
N LEU A 36 -7.42 -2.44 20.54
CA LEU A 36 -7.98 -3.36 21.52
C LEU A 36 -6.92 -4.11 22.32
N ALA A 37 -5.83 -4.58 21.70
CA ALA A 37 -4.76 -5.27 22.43
C ALA A 37 -4.09 -4.33 23.44
N LEU A 38 -3.85 -3.07 23.05
CA LEU A 38 -3.28 -2.05 23.94
C LEU A 38 -4.24 -1.67 25.07
N ILE A 39 -5.52 -1.44 24.77
CA ILE A 39 -6.55 -1.08 25.76
C ILE A 39 -6.71 -2.21 26.79
N GLN A 40 -6.74 -3.45 26.33
CA GLN A 40 -6.94 -4.63 27.17
C GLN A 40 -5.64 -5.16 27.80
N ARG A 41 -4.48 -4.63 27.40
CA ARG A 41 -3.14 -5.14 27.78
C ARG A 41 -3.00 -6.63 27.52
N SER A 42 -3.51 -7.07 26.36
CA SER A 42 -3.55 -8.48 25.98
C SER A 42 -2.48 -8.80 24.94
N GLY A 43 -1.87 -9.97 25.06
CA GLY A 43 -1.02 -10.57 24.03
C GLY A 43 -1.80 -11.46 23.05
N ASP A 44 -3.13 -11.44 23.11
CA ASP A 44 -3.99 -12.20 22.21
C ASP A 44 -3.71 -11.83 20.75
N VAL A 45 -3.49 -12.85 19.92
CA VAL A 45 -3.05 -12.67 18.53
C VAL A 45 -4.13 -11.97 17.69
N GLU A 46 -5.41 -12.28 17.90
CA GLU A 46 -6.50 -11.67 17.15
C GLU A 46 -6.61 -10.17 17.46
N LEU A 47 -6.47 -9.80 18.74
CA LEU A 47 -6.44 -8.39 19.14
C LEU A 47 -5.21 -7.66 18.61
N LEU A 48 -4.04 -8.30 18.56
CA LEU A 48 -2.83 -7.68 17.99
C LEU A 48 -2.94 -7.52 16.47
N VAL A 49 -3.54 -8.48 15.76
CA VAL A 49 -3.87 -8.34 14.34
C VAL A 49 -4.80 -7.16 14.14
N ASN A 50 -5.83 -7.02 14.98
CA ASN A 50 -6.74 -5.88 14.94
C ASN A 50 -5.99 -4.55 15.05
N ASP A 51 -5.15 -4.40 16.08
CA ASP A 51 -4.41 -3.16 16.33
C ASP A 51 -3.46 -2.83 15.17
N PHE A 52 -2.78 -3.85 14.64
CA PHE A 52 -1.85 -3.68 13.52
C PHE A 52 -2.56 -3.30 12.22
N VAL A 53 -3.66 -4.00 11.87
CA VAL A 53 -4.43 -3.71 10.67
C VAL A 53 -4.99 -2.30 10.75
N TYR A 54 -5.66 -1.92 11.84
CA TYR A 54 -6.19 -0.55 11.99
C TYR A 54 -5.10 0.52 12.05
N PHE A 55 -3.91 0.21 12.56
CA PHE A 55 -2.77 1.11 12.45
C PHE A 55 -2.36 1.34 10.98
N CYS A 56 -2.23 0.27 10.18
CA CYS A 56 -1.97 0.36 8.75
C CYS A 56 -3.08 1.15 8.02
N VAL A 57 -4.36 0.91 8.37
CA VAL A 57 -5.54 1.64 7.87
C VAL A 57 -5.42 3.13 8.14
N THR A 58 -5.24 3.49 9.40
CA THR A 58 -5.15 4.89 9.83
C THR A 58 -4.00 5.61 9.16
N LYS A 59 -2.82 4.99 9.13
CA LYS A 59 -1.62 5.55 8.50
C LYS A 59 -1.83 5.77 7.00
N SER A 60 -2.40 4.78 6.31
CA SER A 60 -2.69 4.87 4.88
C SER A 60 -3.72 5.96 4.56
N CYS A 61 -4.81 6.09 5.32
CA CYS A 61 -5.82 7.13 5.09
C CYS A 61 -5.27 8.55 5.26
N ARG A 62 -4.37 8.77 6.24
CA ARG A 62 -3.67 10.07 6.36
C ARG A 62 -2.80 10.37 5.14
N SER A 63 -2.06 9.36 4.65
CA SER A 63 -1.26 9.49 3.44
C SER A 63 -2.12 9.71 2.18
N LEU A 64 -3.28 9.05 2.07
CA LEU A 64 -4.24 9.25 0.97
C LEU A 64 -4.76 10.69 0.93
N TYR A 65 -5.06 11.28 2.09
CA TYR A 65 -5.47 12.68 2.16
C TYR A 65 -4.37 13.62 1.63
N ALA A 66 -3.10 13.37 1.99
CA ALA A 66 -1.97 14.12 1.45
C ALA A 66 -1.81 13.94 -0.07
N ILE A 67 -1.93 12.71 -0.57
CA ILE A 67 -1.88 12.39 -2.01
C ILE A 67 -2.96 13.15 -2.78
N LYS A 68 -4.19 13.18 -2.27
CA LYS A 68 -5.30 13.93 -2.89
C LYS A 68 -4.91 15.38 -3.09
N PHE A 69 -4.45 16.05 -2.02
CA PHE A 69 -4.02 17.44 -2.08
C PHE A 69 -2.89 17.65 -3.10
N LEU A 70 -1.89 16.76 -3.13
CA LEU A 70 -0.78 16.82 -4.07
C LEU A 70 -1.25 16.68 -5.52
N ILE A 71 -2.14 15.74 -5.82
CA ILE A 71 -2.72 15.55 -7.16
C ILE A 71 -3.48 16.81 -7.60
N GLU A 72 -4.30 17.41 -6.72
CA GLU A 72 -5.04 18.66 -7.01
C GLU A 72 -4.11 19.85 -7.26
N LYS A 73 -2.96 19.87 -6.58
CA LYS A 73 -1.91 20.88 -6.78
C LYS A 73 -0.90 20.52 -7.86
N LYS A 74 -1.17 19.46 -8.63
CA LYS A 74 -0.34 18.95 -9.74
C LYS A 74 1.05 18.42 -9.34
N PHE A 75 1.28 18.12 -8.06
CA PHE A 75 2.48 17.45 -7.56
C PHE A 75 2.34 15.93 -7.66
N ALA A 76 2.24 15.42 -8.89
CA ALA A 76 1.99 14.00 -9.14
C ALA A 76 3.14 13.10 -8.67
N GLU A 77 4.40 13.54 -8.81
CA GLU A 77 5.56 12.75 -8.41
C GLU A 77 5.65 12.57 -6.90
N ASP A 78 5.44 13.63 -6.13
CA ASP A 78 5.35 13.55 -4.66
C ASP A 78 4.20 12.64 -4.21
N ALA A 79 3.07 12.69 -4.91
CA ALA A 79 1.96 11.78 -4.66
C ALA A 79 2.37 10.31 -4.87
N LEU A 80 3.13 10.00 -5.93
CA LEU A 80 3.63 8.64 -6.22
C LEU A 80 4.67 8.17 -5.18
N ILE A 81 5.52 9.07 -4.69
CA ILE A 81 6.46 8.77 -3.60
C ILE A 81 5.69 8.35 -2.34
N ILE A 82 4.65 9.10 -1.96
CA ILE A 82 3.83 8.77 -0.79
C ILE A 82 3.03 7.47 -1.04
N LEU A 83 2.53 7.27 -2.26
CA LEU A 83 1.73 6.08 -2.62
C LEU A 83 2.47 4.77 -2.36
N ARG A 84 3.80 4.75 -2.52
CA ARG A 84 4.65 3.61 -2.15
C ARG A 84 4.40 3.15 -0.72
N SER A 85 4.36 4.08 0.24
CA SER A 85 4.16 3.75 1.65
C SER A 85 2.79 3.13 1.92
N ILE A 86 1.76 3.54 1.17
CA ILE A 86 0.41 2.99 1.26
C ILE A 86 0.39 1.56 0.68
N TYR A 87 1.11 1.33 -0.43
CA TYR A 87 1.23 0.01 -1.01
C TYR A 87 1.99 -0.97 -0.08
N GLU A 88 3.04 -0.52 0.59
CA GLU A 88 3.74 -1.31 1.62
C GLU A 88 2.84 -1.64 2.82
N ASN A 89 2.03 -0.68 3.28
CA ASN A 89 1.03 -0.92 4.32
C ASN A 89 -0.02 -1.95 3.85
N TYR A 90 -0.47 -1.88 2.60
CA TYR A 90 -1.38 -2.86 2.00
C TYR A 90 -0.81 -4.27 2.06
N LEU A 91 0.42 -4.47 1.59
CA LEU A 91 1.06 -5.78 1.62
C LEU A 91 1.24 -6.27 3.06
N SER A 92 1.66 -5.39 3.97
CA SER A 92 1.87 -5.72 5.38
C SER A 92 0.57 -6.15 6.07
N SER A 93 -0.52 -5.38 5.92
CA SER A 93 -1.80 -5.72 6.54
C SER A 93 -2.39 -6.99 5.92
N THR A 94 -2.32 -7.13 4.60
CA THR A 94 -2.82 -8.33 3.90
C THR A 94 -2.05 -9.58 4.34
N TYR A 95 -0.72 -9.49 4.45
CA TYR A 95 0.11 -10.59 4.91
C TYR A 95 -0.27 -11.02 6.33
N VAL A 96 -0.42 -10.06 7.25
CA VAL A 96 -0.75 -10.35 8.66
C VAL A 96 -2.16 -10.93 8.81
N ILE A 97 -3.13 -10.49 8.01
CA ILE A 97 -4.49 -11.06 8.01
C ILE A 97 -4.44 -12.57 7.70
N HIS A 98 -3.61 -12.99 6.76
CA HIS A 98 -3.49 -14.40 6.36
C HIS A 98 -2.46 -15.18 7.20
N ASN A 99 -1.51 -14.49 7.84
CA ASN A 99 -0.42 -15.09 8.62
C ASN A 99 -0.27 -14.37 9.98
N PRO A 100 -1.21 -14.52 10.93
CA PRO A 100 -1.20 -13.76 12.19
C PRO A 100 0.09 -13.90 13.02
N THR A 101 0.76 -15.06 12.95
CA THR A 101 2.03 -15.31 13.66
C THR A 101 3.16 -14.40 13.16
N ALA A 102 3.06 -13.86 11.95
CA ALA A 102 4.05 -12.96 11.37
C ALA A 102 4.12 -11.59 12.05
N LEU A 103 3.19 -11.26 12.95
CA LEU A 103 3.28 -10.10 13.84
C LEU A 103 4.61 -10.06 14.62
N GLU A 104 5.31 -11.19 14.76
CA GLU A 104 6.69 -11.23 15.23
C GLU A 104 7.60 -10.23 14.52
N TYR A 105 7.56 -10.18 13.18
CA TYR A 105 8.44 -9.32 12.38
C TYR A 105 8.04 -7.84 12.44
N PHE A 106 6.77 -7.55 12.73
CA PHE A 106 6.23 -6.19 12.72
C PHE A 106 6.23 -5.53 14.10
N ILE A 107 5.96 -6.31 15.15
CA ILE A 107 5.75 -5.83 16.52
C ILE A 107 6.80 -6.41 17.46
N TYR A 108 6.79 -7.73 17.67
CA TYR A 108 7.56 -8.34 18.76
C TYR A 108 9.06 -8.12 18.61
N ASN A 109 9.63 -8.27 17.41
CA ASN A 109 11.05 -8.08 17.20
C ASN A 109 11.49 -6.63 17.45
N ARG A 110 10.64 -5.65 17.08
CA ARG A 110 10.92 -4.23 17.27
C ARG A 110 10.85 -3.83 18.73
N ILE A 111 9.80 -4.26 19.43
CA ILE A 111 9.63 -3.99 20.85
C ILE A 111 10.72 -4.72 21.65
N GLY A 112 10.96 -6.00 21.35
CA GLY A 112 11.95 -6.85 22.01
C GLY A 112 13.37 -6.30 21.94
N LEU A 113 13.76 -5.69 20.81
CA LEU A 113 15.02 -4.94 20.72
C LEU A 113 15.00 -3.69 21.61
N GLY A 114 13.90 -2.93 21.60
CA GLY A 114 13.77 -1.70 22.39
C GLY A 114 13.81 -1.94 23.90
N VAL A 115 13.22 -3.04 24.38
CA VAL A 115 13.23 -3.43 25.80
C VAL A 115 14.41 -4.34 26.17
N GLY A 116 15.29 -4.67 25.22
CA GLY A 116 16.52 -5.40 25.45
C GLY A 116 16.38 -6.92 25.67
N ILE A 117 15.21 -7.50 25.37
CA ILE A 117 14.98 -8.97 25.36
C ILE A 117 15.70 -9.60 24.17
N LEU A 118 15.71 -8.90 23.03
CA LEU A 118 16.41 -9.30 21.81
C LEU A 118 17.65 -8.42 21.61
N GLU A 119 18.61 -8.93 20.85
CA GLU A 119 19.78 -8.17 20.41
C GLU A 119 20.24 -8.55 19.01
N HIS A 120 21.08 -7.71 18.40
CA HIS A 120 21.70 -8.07 17.13
C HIS A 120 22.88 -9.02 17.37
N PRO A 121 22.93 -10.18 16.70
CA PRO A 121 24.07 -11.08 16.81
C PRO A 121 25.32 -10.42 16.23
N ILE A 122 26.48 -10.80 16.76
CA ILE A 122 27.78 -10.33 16.27
C ILE A 122 28.24 -11.26 15.13
N THR A 123 28.51 -10.66 13.97
CA THR A 123 29.10 -11.35 12.82
C THR A 123 30.52 -11.83 13.15
N PRO A 124 31.06 -12.82 12.41
CA PRO A 124 32.46 -13.24 12.57
C PRO A 124 33.49 -12.11 12.44
N LYS A 125 33.11 -10.99 11.81
CA LYS A 125 33.93 -9.78 11.64
C LYS A 125 33.79 -8.76 12.79
N GLY A 126 33.14 -9.13 13.90
CA GLY A 126 32.93 -8.26 15.06
C GLY A 126 31.86 -7.17 14.90
N LYS A 127 31.13 -7.13 13.78
CA LYS A 127 30.05 -6.16 13.52
C LYS A 127 28.68 -6.73 13.89
N ARG A 128 27.74 -5.91 14.35
CA ARG A 128 26.34 -6.31 14.57
C ARG A 128 25.65 -6.63 13.25
N ASP A 129 24.99 -7.78 13.14
CA ASP A 129 24.09 -8.07 12.00
C ASP A 129 22.71 -7.45 12.25
N THR A 130 22.52 -6.23 11.74
CA THR A 130 21.27 -5.47 11.88
C THR A 130 20.04 -6.11 11.22
N ARG A 131 20.25 -7.16 10.41
CA ARG A 131 19.17 -7.89 9.72
C ARG A 131 18.61 -9.05 10.54
N LYS A 132 19.28 -9.41 11.64
CA LYS A 132 18.91 -10.53 12.50
C LYS A 132 18.67 -10.06 13.92
N VAL A 133 17.89 -10.85 14.63
CA VAL A 133 17.72 -10.73 16.08
C VAL A 133 18.08 -12.07 16.73
N ARG A 134 18.67 -11.99 17.91
CA ARG A 134 18.97 -13.12 18.77
C ARG A 134 18.25 -12.92 20.10
N ASN A 135 17.55 -13.96 20.55
CA ASN A 135 16.97 -14.00 21.89
C ASN A 135 18.07 -14.26 22.91
N LYS A 136 18.19 -13.39 23.93
CA LYS A 136 19.24 -13.53 24.95
C LYS A 136 19.07 -14.75 25.84
N ASN A 137 17.83 -15.22 26.01
CA ASN A 137 17.51 -16.33 26.91
C ASN A 137 17.62 -17.68 26.20
N THR A 138 17.20 -17.77 24.94
CA THR A 138 17.19 -19.03 24.18
C THR A 138 18.36 -19.19 23.21
N GLU A 139 19.14 -18.12 22.98
CA GLU A 139 20.17 -18.01 21.95
C GLU A 139 19.69 -18.20 20.50
N GLU A 140 18.40 -18.41 20.28
CA GLU A 140 17.81 -18.57 18.97
C GLU A 140 17.94 -17.28 18.15
N THR A 141 18.27 -17.44 16.88
CA THR A 141 18.46 -16.34 15.94
C THR A 141 17.45 -16.41 14.81
N SER A 142 16.73 -15.31 14.56
CA SER A 142 15.76 -15.18 13.48
C SER A 142 15.99 -13.89 12.67
N SER A 143 15.26 -13.75 11.56
CA SER A 143 15.28 -12.51 10.78
C SER A 143 14.57 -11.39 11.54
N LEU A 144 15.12 -10.17 11.52
CA LEU A 144 14.47 -9.01 12.13
C LEU A 144 13.19 -8.62 11.38
N PHE A 145 13.22 -8.67 10.04
CA PHE A 145 12.15 -8.18 9.18
C PHE A 145 11.95 -9.12 7.99
N LEU A 146 10.76 -9.02 7.38
CA LEU A 146 10.45 -9.58 6.07
C LEU A 146 10.72 -8.51 5.00
N SER A 147 11.25 -8.91 3.84
CA SER A 147 11.37 -7.98 2.72
C SER A 147 9.99 -7.71 2.11
N ILE A 148 9.80 -6.59 1.41
CA ILE A 148 8.52 -6.30 0.73
C ILE A 148 8.17 -7.37 -0.31
N SER A 149 9.19 -7.97 -0.94
CA SER A 149 8.99 -9.11 -1.85
C SER A 149 8.47 -10.34 -1.12
N ASP A 150 8.97 -10.62 0.09
CA ASP A 150 8.45 -11.72 0.92
C ASP A 150 6.99 -11.46 1.33
N LEU A 151 6.64 -10.19 1.61
CA LEU A 151 5.26 -9.81 1.89
C LEU A 151 4.35 -10.04 0.68
N ALA A 152 4.77 -9.61 -0.52
CA ALA A 152 4.00 -9.81 -1.74
C ALA A 152 3.75 -11.29 -2.04
N ARG A 153 4.76 -12.15 -1.87
CA ARG A 153 4.63 -13.59 -2.10
C ARG A 153 3.72 -14.28 -1.06
N GLY A 154 3.77 -13.83 0.19
CA GLY A 154 3.01 -14.46 1.27
C GLY A 154 1.61 -13.89 1.52
N THR A 155 1.08 -13.01 0.66
CA THR A 155 -0.33 -12.62 0.72
C THR A 155 -1.27 -13.76 0.35
N GLY A 156 -0.77 -14.82 -0.30
CA GLY A 156 -1.57 -15.92 -0.83
C GLY A 156 -2.24 -15.61 -2.18
N ILE A 157 -1.91 -14.47 -2.80
CA ILE A 157 -2.50 -14.02 -4.07
C ILE A 157 -1.40 -13.86 -5.10
N ALA A 158 -1.38 -14.72 -6.12
CA ALA A 158 -0.31 -14.74 -7.12
C ALA A 158 -0.10 -13.38 -7.82
N GLU A 159 -1.19 -12.68 -8.11
CA GLU A 159 -1.13 -11.39 -8.79
C GLU A 159 -0.50 -10.28 -7.92
N ASP A 160 -0.39 -10.45 -6.60
CA ASP A 160 0.32 -9.49 -5.74
C ASP A 160 1.84 -9.51 -5.97
N GLU A 161 2.44 -10.68 -6.28
CA GLU A 161 3.86 -10.80 -6.62
C GLU A 161 4.16 -10.14 -7.98
N GLU A 162 3.25 -10.31 -8.94
CA GLU A 162 3.34 -9.65 -10.25
C GLU A 162 3.13 -8.13 -10.14
N LEU A 163 2.14 -7.69 -9.35
CA LEU A 163 1.93 -6.27 -9.05
C LEU A 163 3.12 -5.67 -8.32
N PHE A 164 3.74 -6.39 -7.40
CA PHE A 164 4.98 -5.94 -6.75
C PHE A 164 6.08 -5.72 -7.80
N SER A 165 6.26 -6.68 -8.71
CA SER A 165 7.30 -6.58 -9.75
C SER A 165 7.10 -5.40 -10.71
N GLY A 166 5.86 -5.04 -11.02
CA GLY A 166 5.56 -3.87 -11.87
C GLY A 166 5.38 -2.57 -11.08
N LEU A 167 4.34 -2.48 -10.26
CA LEU A 167 3.92 -1.25 -9.58
C LEU A 167 4.91 -0.79 -8.53
N TYR A 168 5.39 -1.68 -7.64
CA TYR A 168 6.31 -1.25 -6.57
C TYR A 168 7.66 -0.79 -7.11
N ASN A 169 8.18 -1.48 -8.13
CA ASN A 169 9.41 -1.06 -8.80
C ASN A 169 9.25 0.30 -9.47
N TYR A 170 8.11 0.55 -10.12
CA TYR A 170 7.79 1.87 -10.67
C TYR A 170 7.75 2.95 -9.57
N LEU A 171 7.05 2.72 -8.46
CA LEU A 171 6.98 3.68 -7.35
C LEU A 171 8.36 3.93 -6.70
N CYS A 172 9.24 2.92 -6.66
CA CYS A 172 10.62 3.06 -6.20
C CYS A 172 11.45 4.02 -7.06
N GLN A 173 11.19 4.10 -8.38
CA GLN A 173 11.92 5.00 -9.28
C GLN A 173 11.71 6.48 -8.94
N HIS A 174 10.58 6.80 -8.32
CA HIS A 174 10.25 8.15 -7.85
C HIS A 174 10.86 8.47 -6.48
N THR A 175 11.09 7.45 -5.65
CA THR A 175 11.63 7.64 -4.29
C THR A 175 13.16 7.77 -4.29
N HIS A 176 13.84 7.01 -5.14
CA HIS A 176 15.30 6.99 -5.21
C HIS A 176 15.78 7.99 -6.24
N SER A 177 17.00 8.53 -6.07
CA SER A 177 17.66 9.36 -7.08
C SER A 177 18.03 8.52 -8.31
N ASN A 178 17.02 8.22 -9.12
CA ASN A 178 17.11 7.43 -10.33
C ASN A 178 16.99 8.37 -11.53
N MET A 179 17.99 8.36 -12.41
CA MET A 179 18.00 9.25 -13.57
C MET A 179 16.86 8.98 -14.56
N ILE A 180 16.22 7.81 -14.51
CA ILE A 180 15.00 7.51 -15.28
C ILE A 180 13.86 8.48 -14.92
N SER A 181 13.66 8.79 -13.63
CA SER A 181 12.58 9.69 -13.19
C SER A 181 12.89 11.17 -13.42
N SER A 182 14.13 11.51 -13.81
CA SER A 182 14.52 12.90 -14.08
C SER A 182 13.72 13.57 -15.19
N GLY A 183 13.08 12.80 -16.08
CA GLY A 183 12.18 13.33 -17.11
C GLY A 183 10.98 14.09 -16.54
N SER A 184 10.47 13.66 -15.39
CA SER A 184 9.36 14.32 -14.67
C SER A 184 9.76 15.64 -14.00
N TYR A 185 11.03 16.04 -14.07
CA TYR A 185 11.55 17.27 -13.46
C TYR A 185 12.17 18.20 -14.50
N ARG A 186 11.96 17.97 -15.79
CA ARG A 186 12.50 18.79 -16.89
C ARG A 186 11.40 19.60 -17.53
N ASN A 187 11.70 20.84 -17.93
CA ASN A 187 10.75 21.65 -18.69
C ASN A 187 10.33 20.98 -20.01
N ASP A 188 9.26 21.48 -20.64
CA ASP A 188 8.63 20.85 -21.82
C ASP A 188 9.57 20.63 -23.00
N ASN A 189 10.64 21.43 -23.13
CA ASN A 189 11.64 21.30 -24.19
C ASN A 189 12.88 20.47 -23.77
N ASN A 190 12.89 19.89 -22.57
CA ASN A 190 13.97 19.08 -22.00
C ASN A 190 15.34 19.76 -21.92
N THR A 191 15.38 21.09 -21.77
CA THR A 191 16.65 21.86 -21.75
C THR A 191 17.16 22.15 -20.35
N CYS A 192 16.30 22.17 -19.33
CA CYS A 192 16.70 22.38 -17.93
C CYS A 192 15.75 21.71 -16.95
N TYR A 193 16.20 21.56 -15.71
CA TYR A 193 15.34 21.14 -14.61
C TYR A 193 14.39 22.25 -14.18
N THR A 194 13.19 21.87 -13.77
CA THR A 194 12.16 22.76 -13.26
C THR A 194 11.55 22.18 -11.99
N TYR A 195 11.19 23.07 -11.07
CA TYR A 195 10.36 22.74 -9.91
C TYR A 195 8.86 22.87 -10.23
N SER A 196 8.52 23.32 -11.44
CA SER A 196 7.13 23.55 -11.83
C SER A 196 6.38 22.21 -11.90
N PRO A 197 5.14 22.15 -11.40
CA PRO A 197 4.36 20.92 -11.43
C PRO A 197 4.17 20.37 -12.85
N HIS A 198 4.35 19.07 -13.02
CA HIS A 198 4.12 18.35 -14.29
C HIS A 198 2.80 17.57 -14.27
N ASP A 199 2.17 17.46 -15.44
CA ASP A 199 0.83 16.86 -15.55
C ASP A 199 0.86 15.33 -15.71
N ASN A 200 1.33 14.64 -14.66
CA ASN A 200 1.15 13.18 -14.50
C ASN A 200 0.01 12.85 -13.53
N THR A 201 -0.91 13.80 -13.33
CA THR A 201 -1.94 13.72 -12.29
C THR A 201 -2.92 12.56 -12.51
N LEU A 202 -3.23 12.22 -13.76
CA LEU A 202 -4.06 11.05 -14.09
C LEU A 202 -3.37 9.74 -13.69
N GLN A 203 -2.07 9.61 -13.92
CA GLN A 203 -1.31 8.40 -13.56
C GLN A 203 -1.27 8.22 -12.03
N ALA A 204 -0.94 9.27 -11.30
CA ALA A 204 -0.96 9.27 -9.83
C ALA A 204 -2.36 8.91 -9.29
N ARG A 205 -3.42 9.50 -9.85
CA ARG A 205 -4.80 9.21 -9.47
C ARG A 205 -5.21 7.77 -9.76
N TYR A 206 -4.81 7.24 -10.92
CA TYR A 206 -5.09 5.86 -11.31
C TYR A 206 -4.43 4.86 -10.34
N TYR A 207 -3.14 5.00 -10.06
CA TYR A 207 -2.46 4.09 -9.14
C TYR A 207 -2.95 4.24 -7.69
N THR A 208 -3.29 5.46 -7.26
CA THR A 208 -3.91 5.67 -5.94
C THR A 208 -5.23 4.92 -5.82
N THR A 209 -6.08 5.00 -6.86
CA THR A 209 -7.34 4.25 -6.94
C THR A 209 -7.09 2.75 -6.89
N LEU A 210 -6.11 2.26 -7.66
CA LEU A 210 -5.75 0.85 -7.69
C LEU A 210 -5.34 0.34 -6.30
N VAL A 211 -4.37 0.99 -5.65
CA VAL A 211 -3.88 0.57 -4.33
C VAL A 211 -4.99 0.61 -3.29
N MET A 212 -5.82 1.65 -3.30
CA MET A 212 -6.96 1.76 -2.39
C MET A 212 -8.00 0.65 -2.63
N ALA A 213 -8.25 0.27 -3.88
CA ALA A 213 -9.15 -0.82 -4.21
C ALA A 213 -8.62 -2.19 -3.76
N LEU A 214 -7.32 -2.47 -3.98
CA LEU A 214 -6.66 -3.70 -3.51
C LEU A 214 -6.76 -3.82 -1.99
N TRP A 215 -6.53 -2.71 -1.32
CA TRP A 215 -6.55 -2.64 0.12
C TRP A 215 -7.97 -2.78 0.70
N ALA A 216 -8.95 -2.13 0.09
CA ALA A 216 -10.36 -2.35 0.41
C ALA A 216 -10.77 -3.83 0.26
N GLN A 217 -10.31 -4.51 -0.80
CA GLN A 217 -10.55 -5.95 -0.97
C GLN A 217 -9.89 -6.78 0.13
N SER A 218 -8.66 -6.45 0.53
CA SER A 218 -7.95 -7.13 1.63
C SER A 218 -8.76 -7.12 2.94
N LEU A 219 -9.43 -6.01 3.26
CA LEU A 219 -10.21 -5.89 4.48
C LEU A 219 -11.42 -6.83 4.54
N LEU A 220 -11.91 -7.36 3.41
CA LEU A 220 -13.01 -8.33 3.43
C LEU A 220 -12.64 -9.64 4.15
N ALA A 221 -11.35 -9.98 4.14
CA ALA A 221 -10.77 -11.14 4.82
C ALA A 221 -10.37 -10.84 6.28
N PHE A 222 -10.42 -9.58 6.72
CA PHE A 222 -10.07 -9.21 8.07
C PHE A 222 -11.15 -9.70 9.05
N PRO A 223 -10.84 -10.59 10.01
CA PRO A 223 -11.85 -11.22 10.87
C PRO A 223 -12.64 -10.23 11.74
N MET A 224 -11.96 -9.16 12.17
CA MET A 224 -12.51 -8.14 13.06
C MET A 224 -13.21 -6.99 12.30
N LEU A 225 -13.38 -7.11 10.98
CA LEU A 225 -14.18 -6.17 10.19
C LEU A 225 -15.68 -6.34 10.54
N PRO A 226 -16.40 -5.27 10.92
CA PRO A 226 -17.84 -5.31 11.14
C PRO A 226 -18.60 -5.85 9.92
N LYS A 227 -19.52 -6.80 10.15
CA LYS A 227 -20.17 -7.55 9.07
C LYS A 227 -21.05 -6.66 8.19
N GLU A 228 -21.67 -5.66 8.79
CA GLU A 228 -22.50 -4.63 8.15
C GLU A 228 -21.74 -3.75 7.16
N LEU A 229 -20.41 -3.66 7.29
CA LEU A 229 -19.56 -2.87 6.38
C LEU A 229 -19.12 -3.67 5.14
N LYS A 230 -19.18 -5.01 5.17
CA LYS A 230 -18.77 -5.85 4.05
C LYS A 230 -19.51 -5.53 2.74
N PRO A 231 -20.85 -5.37 2.70
CA PRO A 231 -21.56 -4.99 1.48
C PRO A 231 -21.10 -3.66 0.88
N HIS A 232 -20.78 -2.68 1.72
CA HIS A 232 -20.30 -1.36 1.31
C HIS A 232 -18.93 -1.46 0.64
N ILE A 233 -18.00 -2.21 1.25
CA ILE A 233 -16.67 -2.47 0.71
C ILE A 233 -16.76 -3.23 -0.63
N ILE A 234 -17.64 -4.24 -0.72
CA ILE A 234 -17.88 -4.98 -1.98
C ILE A 234 -18.37 -4.04 -3.08
N LEU A 235 -19.36 -3.18 -2.80
CA LEU A 235 -19.87 -2.24 -3.78
C LEU A 235 -18.80 -1.23 -4.23
N MET A 236 -18.04 -0.70 -3.27
CA MET A 236 -16.96 0.26 -3.52
C MET A 236 -15.87 -0.35 -4.41
N THR A 237 -15.41 -1.56 -4.09
CA THR A 237 -14.40 -2.29 -4.88
C THR A 237 -14.90 -2.66 -6.27
N GLN A 238 -16.17 -3.05 -6.43
CA GLN A 238 -16.77 -3.28 -7.74
C GLN A 238 -16.82 -2.01 -8.60
N LYS A 239 -17.12 -0.85 -8.00
CA LYS A 239 -17.07 0.44 -8.69
C LYS A 239 -15.65 0.78 -9.13
N ALA A 240 -14.65 0.66 -8.25
CA ALA A 240 -13.25 0.86 -8.60
C ALA A 240 -12.81 -0.07 -9.74
N LYS A 241 -13.14 -1.36 -9.66
CA LYS A 241 -12.85 -2.33 -10.72
C LYS A 241 -13.38 -1.87 -12.08
N LYS A 242 -14.64 -1.41 -12.13
CA LYS A 242 -15.23 -0.89 -13.37
C LYS A 242 -14.44 0.31 -13.89
N LEU A 243 -14.07 1.26 -13.03
CA LEU A 243 -13.33 2.45 -13.43
C LEU A 243 -11.91 2.11 -13.94
N LEU A 244 -11.19 1.27 -13.21
CA LEU A 244 -9.81 0.88 -13.52
C LEU A 244 -9.72 0.06 -14.82
N ILE A 245 -10.71 -0.81 -15.09
CA ILE A 245 -10.69 -1.69 -16.27
C ILE A 245 -11.31 -1.02 -17.50
N ARG A 246 -12.36 -0.20 -17.36
CA ARG A 246 -13.14 0.36 -18.49
C ARG A 246 -12.26 1.03 -19.54
N ASP A 247 -11.25 1.76 -19.08
CA ASP A 247 -10.40 2.61 -19.90
C ASP A 247 -8.92 2.19 -19.85
N ILE A 248 -8.61 0.98 -19.38
CA ILE A 248 -7.20 0.53 -19.23
C ILE A 248 -6.44 0.58 -20.56
N ASN A 249 -7.10 0.22 -21.67
CA ASN A 249 -6.51 0.18 -23.01
C ASN A 249 -6.25 1.56 -23.63
N ILE A 250 -6.76 2.64 -23.04
CA ILE A 250 -6.50 3.99 -23.55
C ILE A 250 -5.41 4.73 -22.76
N LEU A 251 -4.94 4.13 -21.67
CA LEU A 251 -3.80 4.60 -20.89
C LEU A 251 -2.50 4.22 -21.61
N SER A 252 -1.56 5.15 -21.68
CA SER A 252 -0.22 4.95 -22.26
C SER A 252 0.86 4.96 -21.19
N PHE A 253 0.55 4.36 -20.04
CA PHE A 253 1.49 4.23 -18.93
C PHE A 253 2.22 2.91 -19.12
N SER A 254 3.55 2.93 -19.23
CA SER A 254 4.35 1.71 -19.45
C SER A 254 4.03 0.60 -18.42
N THR A 255 3.91 0.96 -17.15
CA THR A 255 3.55 0.00 -16.09
C THR A 255 2.12 -0.54 -16.24
N VAL A 256 1.18 0.21 -16.82
CA VAL A 256 -0.17 -0.32 -17.11
C VAL A 256 -0.13 -1.29 -18.29
N GLU A 257 0.69 -1.02 -19.31
CA GLU A 257 0.87 -1.94 -20.44
C GLU A 257 1.44 -3.29 -19.97
N GLU A 258 2.41 -3.26 -19.06
CA GLU A 258 2.99 -4.45 -18.42
C GLU A 258 1.97 -5.20 -17.54
N LEU A 259 1.09 -4.46 -16.84
CA LEU A 259 0.14 -5.02 -15.87
C LEU A 259 -1.31 -5.14 -16.40
N GLN A 260 -1.50 -5.00 -17.72
CA GLN A 260 -2.84 -4.92 -18.34
C GLN A 260 -3.69 -6.17 -18.10
N THR A 261 -3.06 -7.33 -17.93
CA THR A 261 -3.72 -8.61 -17.61
C THR A 261 -3.79 -8.85 -16.10
N VAL A 262 -2.77 -8.42 -15.37
CA VAL A 262 -2.62 -8.62 -13.91
C VAL A 262 -3.65 -7.81 -13.14
N ILE A 263 -3.84 -6.53 -13.49
CA ILE A 263 -4.79 -5.65 -12.78
C ILE A 263 -6.23 -6.19 -12.85
N PRO A 264 -6.79 -6.54 -14.04
CA PRO A 264 -8.11 -7.15 -14.12
C PRO A 264 -8.21 -8.48 -13.38
N ALA A 265 -7.19 -9.34 -13.46
CA ALA A 265 -7.16 -10.63 -12.78
C ALA A 265 -7.22 -10.43 -11.26
N ARG A 266 -6.35 -9.58 -10.71
CA ARG A 266 -6.29 -9.28 -9.27
C ARG A 266 -7.58 -8.68 -8.75
N LEU A 267 -8.15 -7.69 -9.44
CA LEU A 267 -9.40 -7.03 -9.04
C LEU A 267 -10.63 -7.95 -9.17
N SER A 268 -10.51 -9.05 -9.92
CA SER A 268 -11.57 -10.05 -10.05
C SER A 268 -11.54 -11.10 -8.95
N ARG A 269 -10.44 -11.22 -8.20
CA ARG A 269 -10.37 -12.08 -7.01
C ARG A 269 -10.99 -11.35 -5.82
N PHE A 270 -12.14 -11.85 -5.38
CA PHE A 270 -12.60 -11.54 -4.02
C PHE A 270 -11.90 -12.50 -3.08
N ILE A 271 -11.26 -11.94 -2.07
CA ILE A 271 -10.76 -12.71 -0.94
C ILE A 271 -11.99 -12.94 -0.06
N THR A 272 -12.53 -14.16 -0.10
CA THR A 272 -13.62 -14.62 0.77
C THR A 272 -13.07 -15.37 1.95
#